data_AF-A0A2N1Q2I2-F1
#
_entry.id   AF-A0A2N1Q2I2-F1
#
_cell.length_a   1.000
_cell.length_b   1.000
_cell.length_c   1.000
_cell.angle_alpha   90.00
_cell.angle_beta   90.00
_cell.angle_gamma   90.00
#
_symmetry.space_group_name_H-M   'P 1'
#
loop_
_entity.id
_entity.type
_entity.pdbx_description
1 polymer ?
#
loop_
_entity_poly.entity_id
_entity_poly.type
_entity_poly.pdbx_seq_one_letter_code
_entity_poly.pdbx_strand_id
1 'polypeptide(L)'
;IPDSFGLKIMTPVGNIIHTGDFKFDFSPTGNDSNYQKMARIGEEGVLCLLSDSTNAEIEDFTTSEKVVSENIKEMFESIDGRIIISTFASNIHRIQQIVEASVFTNRKIAVFGRSMTKNIDVGYKLGYIKAPKGTFIFTRTKSEIRDKNLTILCTGSQGEPLAALTRIAANTHRQISLIPGDTVILSSSPIPGNLESVNRTINMLYKRGANVITQSPFADVHASGHGGQNELKLMLKLMRPKFFMPIHGEYRMLKLHTKLAIDTGVKPENTFIMENGDVLALSNDKAYIKTKIKTSDVYVDSESIGEVGSLVLKDRRELSEDGLLSVILTISQENYEVMCTPNIISRGFIYLKENDKMTKDMQEIILDVTDKYLNPKHKLNMSGIKNDIIKSLRKYISEETRREPMIMPVIMVL
;
A
#
# COMPACT_ATOMS: atom_id res chain seq x y z
N ILE A 1 10.83 -12.30 -6.65
CA ILE A 1 11.89 -11.45 -7.27
C ILE A 1 13.12 -12.33 -7.48
N PRO A 2 13.98 -12.10 -8.50
CA PRO A 2 15.24 -12.83 -8.61
C PRO A 2 16.14 -12.63 -7.38
N ASP A 3 17.12 -13.52 -7.19
CA ASP A 3 18.18 -13.42 -6.17
C ASP A 3 17.68 -13.22 -4.73
N SER A 4 16.63 -13.97 -4.36
CA SER A 4 16.13 -14.03 -2.99
C SER A 4 16.87 -15.10 -2.18
N PHE A 5 17.24 -14.80 -0.94
CA PHE A 5 17.99 -15.71 -0.07
C PHE A 5 17.38 -15.78 1.34
N GLY A 6 17.38 -16.99 1.90
CA GLY A 6 17.27 -17.19 3.34
C GLY A 6 18.64 -17.04 4.03
N LEU A 7 18.64 -16.72 5.32
CA LEU A 7 19.84 -16.51 6.12
C LEU A 7 19.96 -17.58 7.22
N LYS A 8 21.15 -18.16 7.35
CA LYS A 8 21.56 -18.96 8.52
C LYS A 8 22.51 -18.11 9.37
N ILE A 9 22.02 -17.65 10.51
CA ILE A 9 22.78 -16.85 11.48
C ILE A 9 23.32 -17.81 12.54
N MET A 10 24.64 -18.02 12.51
CA MET A 10 25.32 -18.89 13.47
C MET A 10 25.66 -18.11 14.73
N THR A 11 25.29 -18.64 15.88
CA THR A 11 25.59 -18.05 17.19
C THR A 11 26.15 -19.13 18.13
N PRO A 12 26.84 -18.76 19.23
CA PRO A 12 27.34 -19.74 20.20
C PRO A 12 26.24 -20.62 20.83
N VAL A 13 24.99 -20.16 20.84
CA VAL A 13 23.85 -20.90 21.43
C VAL A 13 23.08 -21.74 20.41
N GLY A 14 23.35 -21.57 19.12
CA GLY A 14 22.72 -22.33 18.04
C GLY A 14 22.42 -21.52 16.78
N ASN A 15 21.84 -22.20 15.80
CA ASN A 15 21.53 -21.61 14.49
C ASN A 15 20.15 -20.94 14.49
N ILE A 16 20.10 -19.67 14.09
CA ILE A 16 18.86 -18.96 13.80
C ILE A 16 18.68 -18.92 12.29
N ILE A 17 17.53 -19.37 11.81
CA ILE A 17 17.19 -19.36 10.38
C ILE A 17 16.15 -18.28 10.13
N HIS A 18 16.39 -17.43 9.14
CA HIS A 18 15.42 -16.48 8.62
C HIS A 18 15.10 -16.88 7.18
N THR A 19 13.84 -17.21 6.88
CA THR A 19 13.47 -17.69 5.54
C THR A 19 13.62 -16.62 4.46
N GLY A 20 13.49 -15.35 4.85
CA GLY A 20 13.12 -14.31 3.90
C GLY A 20 11.68 -14.53 3.44
N ASP A 21 11.27 -13.83 2.40
CA ASP A 21 9.99 -14.09 1.73
C ASP A 21 10.19 -15.26 0.76
N PHE A 22 9.32 -16.27 0.81
CA PHE A 22 9.54 -17.49 0.03
C PHE A 22 8.25 -18.16 -0.42
N LYS A 23 8.38 -18.93 -1.50
CA LYS A 23 7.49 -20.01 -1.91
C LYS A 23 8.32 -21.22 -2.33
N PHE A 24 7.73 -22.41 -2.37
CA PHE A 24 8.32 -23.55 -3.06
C PHE A 24 7.76 -23.59 -4.48
N ASP A 25 8.64 -23.50 -5.47
CA ASP A 25 8.27 -23.69 -6.87
C ASP A 25 9.13 -24.84 -7.41
N PHE A 26 8.50 -25.95 -7.77
CA PHE A 26 9.18 -27.15 -8.28
C PHE A 26 9.48 -27.09 -9.77
N SER A 27 8.99 -26.05 -10.46
CA SER A 27 9.33 -25.75 -11.85
C SER A 27 9.48 -24.23 -12.05
N PRO A 28 10.42 -23.58 -11.34
CA PRO A 28 10.56 -22.14 -11.41
C PRO A 28 11.09 -21.70 -12.78
N THR A 29 10.84 -20.45 -13.15
CA THR A 29 11.45 -19.82 -14.33
C THR A 29 12.85 -19.27 -14.07
N GLY A 30 13.29 -19.28 -12.81
CA GLY A 30 14.63 -18.91 -12.38
C GLY A 30 15.43 -20.11 -11.87
N ASN A 31 16.34 -19.86 -10.92
CA ASN A 31 17.06 -20.93 -10.25
C ASN A 31 16.15 -21.65 -9.25
N ASP A 32 16.36 -22.95 -9.09
CA ASP A 32 15.71 -23.73 -8.05
C ASP A 32 16.09 -23.25 -6.65
N SER A 33 15.12 -23.33 -5.74
CA SER A 33 15.41 -23.27 -4.32
C SER A 33 16.30 -24.45 -3.91
N ASN A 34 17.28 -24.21 -3.03
CA ASN A 34 18.25 -25.23 -2.65
C ASN A 34 17.70 -26.14 -1.53
N TYR A 35 16.84 -27.09 -1.92
CA TYR A 35 16.15 -28.01 -1.01
C TYR A 35 17.10 -28.87 -0.17
N GLN A 36 18.19 -29.35 -0.79
CA GLN A 36 19.19 -30.20 -0.12
C GLN A 36 19.92 -29.43 0.97
N LYS A 37 20.28 -28.16 0.70
CA LYS A 37 20.89 -27.29 1.70
C LYS A 37 19.93 -26.99 2.85
N MET A 38 18.64 -26.77 2.57
CA MET A 38 17.63 -26.59 3.62
C MET A 38 17.51 -27.83 4.51
N ALA A 39 17.42 -29.03 3.92
CA ALA A 39 17.35 -30.28 4.67
C ALA A 39 18.59 -30.48 5.56
N ARG A 40 19.79 -30.27 5.00
CA ARG A 40 21.04 -30.35 5.76
C ARG A 40 21.10 -29.36 6.92
N ILE A 41 20.61 -28.14 6.73
CA ILE A 41 20.53 -27.14 7.82
C ILE A 41 19.62 -27.63 8.94
N GLY A 42 18.49 -28.25 8.61
CA GLY A 42 17.61 -28.88 9.59
C GLY A 42 18.28 -30.02 10.36
N GLU A 43 19.05 -30.87 9.68
CA GLU A 43 19.83 -31.95 10.31
C GLU A 43 20.94 -31.43 11.24
N GLU A 44 21.60 -30.34 10.87
CA GLU A 44 22.60 -29.65 11.70
C GLU A 44 22.00 -29.01 12.96
N GLY A 45 20.67 -28.91 13.04
CA GLY A 45 19.91 -28.38 14.17
C GLY A 45 19.61 -26.88 14.04
N VAL A 46 18.33 -26.55 14.11
CA VAL A 46 17.81 -25.18 14.09
C VAL A 46 17.30 -24.79 15.47
N LEU A 47 17.93 -23.80 16.10
CA LEU A 47 17.51 -23.28 17.40
C LEU A 47 16.20 -22.52 17.26
N CYS A 48 16.14 -21.56 16.34
CA CYS A 48 14.96 -20.74 16.10
C CYS A 48 14.74 -20.52 14.60
N LEU A 49 13.51 -20.69 14.14
CA LEU A 49 13.09 -20.37 12.78
C LEU A 49 12.20 -19.13 12.78
N LEU A 50 12.61 -18.14 12.00
CA LEU A 50 11.82 -16.96 11.63
C LEU A 50 11.31 -17.18 10.21
N SER A 51 9.99 -17.35 10.07
CA SER A 51 9.37 -17.72 8.78
C SER A 51 8.29 -16.74 8.33
N ASP A 52 8.32 -16.40 7.04
CA ASP A 52 7.27 -15.63 6.35
C ASP A 52 5.89 -16.23 6.57
N SER A 53 4.91 -15.40 6.94
CA SER A 53 3.56 -15.81 7.31
C SER A 53 2.48 -15.24 6.37
N THR A 54 2.86 -14.48 5.34
CA THR A 54 1.97 -13.67 4.50
C THR A 54 0.75 -14.45 4.00
N ASN A 55 0.97 -15.69 3.56
CA ASN A 55 -0.05 -16.56 2.98
C ASN A 55 -0.47 -17.73 3.88
N ALA A 56 -0.29 -17.62 5.20
CA ALA A 56 -0.70 -18.66 6.14
C ALA A 56 -2.22 -18.98 6.16
N GLU A 57 -3.04 -18.10 5.58
CA GLU A 57 -4.48 -18.32 5.40
C GLU A 57 -4.83 -19.15 4.17
N ILE A 58 -3.91 -19.29 3.21
CA ILE A 58 -4.16 -19.98 1.95
C ILE A 58 -3.75 -21.44 2.11
N GLU A 59 -4.71 -22.36 2.09
CA GLU A 59 -4.45 -23.79 2.33
C GLU A 59 -3.64 -24.43 1.20
N ASP A 60 -3.91 -24.02 -0.04
CA ASP A 60 -3.37 -24.63 -1.25
C ASP A 60 -1.88 -24.37 -1.46
N PHE A 61 -1.29 -25.20 -2.33
CA PHE A 61 0.06 -24.97 -2.83
C PHE A 61 0.04 -23.86 -3.88
N THR A 62 1.01 -22.96 -3.83
CA THR A 62 1.10 -21.82 -4.76
C THR A 62 1.35 -22.29 -6.19
N THR A 63 0.66 -21.71 -7.17
CA THR A 63 0.91 -21.98 -8.59
C THR A 63 2.38 -21.69 -8.95
N SER A 64 2.97 -22.60 -9.73
CA SER A 64 4.31 -22.43 -10.30
C SER A 64 4.34 -21.27 -11.31
N GLU A 65 5.45 -20.52 -11.35
CA GLU A 65 5.66 -19.49 -12.38
C GLU A 65 5.68 -20.07 -13.80
N LYS A 66 6.02 -21.36 -13.98
CA LYS A 66 5.98 -22.00 -15.31
C LYS A 66 4.56 -22.11 -15.85
N VAL A 67 3.60 -22.51 -15.02
CA VAL A 67 2.18 -22.58 -15.41
C VAL A 67 1.67 -21.20 -15.80
N VAL A 68 2.00 -20.17 -15.02
CA VAL A 68 1.66 -18.78 -15.35
C VAL A 68 2.30 -18.34 -16.67
N SER A 69 3.53 -18.76 -16.94
CA SER A 69 4.22 -18.48 -18.21
C SER A 69 3.51 -19.12 -19.40
N GLU A 70 3.07 -20.36 -19.27
CA GLU A 70 2.31 -21.10 -20.31
C GLU A 70 0.96 -20.42 -20.56
N ASN A 71 0.22 -20.09 -19.50
CA ASN A 71 -1.06 -19.38 -19.59
C ASN A 71 -0.92 -18.01 -20.24
N ILE A 72 0.11 -17.23 -19.90
CA ILE A 72 0.37 -15.93 -20.52
C ILE A 72 0.63 -16.11 -22.03
N LYS A 73 1.39 -17.14 -22.40
CA LYS A 73 1.70 -17.42 -23.81
C LYS A 73 0.44 -17.79 -24.60
N GLU A 74 -0.36 -18.74 -24.11
CA GLU A 74 -1.63 -19.15 -24.72
C GLU A 74 -2.62 -17.96 -24.84
N MET A 75 -2.66 -17.11 -23.82
CA MET A 75 -3.46 -15.89 -23.82
C MET A 75 -2.99 -14.91 -24.90
N PHE A 76 -1.68 -14.72 -25.06
CA PHE A 76 -1.16 -13.83 -26.09
C PHE A 76 -1.43 -14.35 -27.52
N GLU A 77 -1.46 -15.67 -27.70
CA GLU A 77 -1.80 -16.32 -28.97
C GLU A 77 -3.27 -16.16 -29.34
N SER A 78 -4.18 -16.20 -28.36
CA SER A 78 -5.63 -16.11 -28.57
C SER A 78 -6.19 -14.69 -28.69
N ILE A 79 -5.45 -13.66 -28.28
CA ILE A 79 -5.92 -12.28 -28.34
C ILE A 79 -5.63 -11.65 -29.70
N ASP A 80 -6.68 -11.30 -30.43
CA ASP A 80 -6.59 -10.43 -31.59
C ASP A 80 -6.49 -8.95 -31.17
N GLY A 81 -5.55 -8.19 -31.74
CA GLY A 81 -5.37 -6.77 -31.45
C GLY A 81 -4.40 -6.46 -30.31
N ARG A 82 -4.51 -5.28 -29.70
CA ARG A 82 -3.52 -4.79 -28.73
C ARG A 82 -3.71 -5.45 -27.37
N ILE A 83 -2.58 -5.81 -26.75
CA ILE A 83 -2.52 -6.33 -25.39
C ILE A 83 -1.96 -5.24 -24.48
N ILE A 84 -2.69 -4.85 -23.46
CA ILE A 84 -2.24 -3.92 -22.42
C ILE A 84 -2.06 -4.75 -21.15
N ILE A 85 -0.83 -5.03 -20.75
CA ILE A 85 -0.54 -5.84 -19.56
C ILE A 85 0.06 -4.98 -18.46
N SER A 86 -0.48 -5.10 -17.25
CA SER A 86 0.03 -4.44 -16.05
C SER A 86 0.44 -5.46 -15.01
N THR A 87 1.62 -5.23 -14.43
CA THR A 87 2.20 -6.06 -13.37
C THR A 87 3.15 -5.22 -12.51
N PHE A 88 3.64 -5.80 -11.41
CA PHE A 88 4.65 -5.16 -10.56
C PHE A 88 5.98 -5.02 -11.33
N ALA A 89 6.51 -3.81 -11.39
CA ALA A 89 7.77 -3.53 -12.08
C ALA A 89 8.97 -4.29 -11.46
N SER A 90 8.88 -4.69 -10.19
CA SER A 90 9.89 -5.49 -9.48
C SER A 90 9.82 -6.98 -9.81
N ASN A 91 8.75 -7.47 -10.45
CA ASN A 91 8.65 -8.88 -10.84
C ASN A 91 9.36 -9.13 -12.18
N ILE A 92 10.69 -9.17 -12.14
CA ILE A 92 11.54 -9.33 -13.33
C ILE A 92 11.26 -10.64 -14.09
N HIS A 93 10.99 -11.75 -13.38
CA HIS A 93 10.62 -13.01 -14.03
C HIS A 93 9.30 -12.89 -14.81
N ARG A 94 8.28 -12.24 -14.22
CA ARG A 94 7.03 -11.97 -14.94
C ARG A 94 7.24 -11.09 -16.16
N ILE A 95 8.09 -10.07 -16.05
CA ILE A 95 8.45 -9.22 -17.20
C ILE A 95 9.11 -10.08 -18.29
N GLN A 96 10.03 -10.98 -17.94
CA GLN A 96 10.67 -11.87 -18.91
C GLN A 96 9.66 -12.81 -19.59
N GLN A 97 8.71 -13.39 -18.85
CA GLN A 97 7.63 -14.22 -19.41
C GLN A 97 6.78 -13.43 -20.42
N ILE A 98 6.44 -12.18 -20.08
CA ILE A 98 5.71 -11.27 -20.99
C ILE A 98 6.54 -10.99 -22.24
N VAL A 99 7.86 -10.79 -22.09
CA VAL A 99 8.76 -10.58 -23.22
C VAL A 99 8.78 -11.78 -24.15
N GLU A 100 8.88 -12.99 -23.60
CA GLU A 100 8.89 -14.23 -24.35
C GLU A 100 7.56 -14.43 -25.10
N ALA A 101 6.42 -14.22 -24.43
CA ALA A 101 5.09 -14.30 -25.05
C ALA A 101 4.91 -13.26 -26.17
N SER A 102 5.37 -12.03 -25.97
CA SER A 102 5.36 -11.00 -27.02
C SER A 102 6.22 -11.39 -28.21
N VAL A 103 7.45 -11.87 -27.99
CA VAL A 103 8.34 -12.28 -29.08
C VAL A 103 7.76 -13.48 -29.83
N PHE A 104 7.22 -14.46 -29.12
CA PHE A 104 6.59 -15.65 -29.70
C PHE A 104 5.41 -15.30 -30.62
N THR A 105 4.59 -14.32 -30.20
CA THR A 105 3.44 -13.84 -30.98
C THR A 105 3.79 -12.70 -31.94
N ASN A 106 5.08 -12.46 -32.19
CA ASN A 106 5.61 -11.43 -33.09
C ASN A 106 5.11 -9.99 -32.77
N ARG A 107 4.99 -9.68 -31.48
CA ARG A 107 4.58 -8.38 -30.97
C ARG A 107 5.77 -7.57 -30.50
N LYS A 108 5.72 -6.26 -30.74
CA LYS A 108 6.65 -5.29 -30.11
C LYS A 108 6.13 -4.87 -28.74
N ILE A 109 7.05 -4.47 -27.85
CA ILE A 109 6.71 -4.11 -26.47
C ILE A 109 6.91 -2.61 -26.26
N ALA A 110 5.82 -1.86 -26.08
CA ALA A 110 5.86 -0.47 -25.64
C ALA A 110 5.83 -0.40 -24.11
N VAL A 111 6.82 0.25 -23.50
CA VAL A 111 6.99 0.28 -22.04
C VAL A 111 6.49 1.61 -21.46
N PHE A 112 5.61 1.55 -20.46
CA PHE A 112 5.07 2.74 -19.80
C PHE A 112 5.21 2.72 -18.26
N GLY A 113 5.94 3.71 -17.75
CA GLY A 113 6.15 3.94 -16.32
C GLY A 113 7.64 3.98 -15.98
N ARG A 114 8.04 5.00 -15.23
CA ARG A 114 9.46 5.22 -14.85
C ARG A 114 10.07 3.99 -14.17
N SER A 115 9.34 3.40 -13.21
CA SER A 115 9.78 2.20 -12.50
C SER A 115 9.91 0.99 -13.43
N MET A 116 8.99 0.83 -14.39
CA MET A 116 9.06 -0.28 -15.36
C MET A 116 10.27 -0.15 -16.27
N THR A 117 10.50 1.04 -16.84
CA THR A 117 11.68 1.31 -17.67
C THR A 117 12.98 1.08 -16.91
N LYS A 118 13.07 1.58 -15.67
CA LYS A 118 14.26 1.38 -14.82
C LYS A 118 14.52 -0.10 -14.53
N ASN A 119 13.51 -0.86 -14.15
CA ASN A 119 13.67 -2.29 -13.84
C ASN A 119 14.01 -3.11 -15.08
N ILE A 120 13.47 -2.77 -16.25
CA ILE A 120 13.84 -3.43 -17.52
C ILE A 120 15.32 -3.18 -17.86
N ASP A 121 15.80 -1.94 -17.72
CA ASP A 121 17.21 -1.59 -17.95
C ASP A 121 18.16 -2.36 -17.01
N VAL A 122 17.80 -2.43 -15.72
CA VAL A 122 18.57 -3.22 -14.74
C VAL A 122 18.51 -4.72 -15.05
N GLY A 123 17.34 -5.25 -15.38
CA GLY A 123 17.15 -6.66 -15.76
C GLY A 123 17.96 -7.06 -16.99
N TYR A 124 18.10 -6.16 -17.96
CA TYR A 124 19.00 -6.35 -19.11
C TYR A 124 20.47 -6.40 -18.70
N LYS A 125 20.93 -5.44 -17.89
CA LYS A 125 22.33 -5.35 -17.45
C LYS A 125 22.76 -6.55 -16.63
N LEU A 126 21.86 -7.09 -15.82
CA LEU A 126 22.12 -8.26 -14.98
C LEU A 126 21.82 -9.60 -15.67
N GLY A 127 21.27 -9.57 -16.90
CA GLY A 127 21.03 -10.77 -17.71
C GLY A 127 19.75 -11.55 -17.37
N TYR A 128 18.88 -11.02 -16.50
CA TYR A 128 17.57 -11.61 -16.20
C TYR A 128 16.55 -11.40 -17.33
N ILE A 129 16.67 -10.29 -18.07
CA ILE A 129 15.81 -10.00 -19.22
C ILE A 129 16.60 -10.23 -20.50
N LYS A 130 16.06 -11.10 -21.36
CA LYS A 130 16.62 -11.45 -22.65
C LYS A 130 15.56 -11.22 -23.71
N ALA A 131 15.85 -10.32 -24.66
CA ALA A 131 15.00 -10.09 -25.81
C ALA A 131 15.83 -9.79 -27.07
N PRO A 132 15.36 -10.19 -28.26
CA PRO A 132 15.95 -9.78 -29.52
C PRO A 132 16.08 -8.26 -29.67
N LYS A 133 17.03 -7.81 -30.50
CA LYS A 133 17.19 -6.37 -30.78
C LYS A 133 15.91 -5.80 -31.39
N GLY A 134 15.51 -4.63 -30.89
CA GLY A 134 14.32 -3.93 -31.36
C GLY A 134 13.00 -4.52 -30.87
N THR A 135 12.98 -5.42 -29.88
CA THR A 135 11.73 -5.87 -29.22
C THR A 135 11.05 -4.74 -28.46
N PHE A 136 11.82 -3.93 -27.71
CA PHE A 136 11.29 -2.84 -26.91
C PHE A 136 11.21 -1.51 -27.68
N ILE A 137 10.14 -0.78 -27.42
CA ILE A 137 9.89 0.59 -27.86
C ILE A 137 9.81 1.45 -26.60
N PHE A 138 10.90 2.17 -26.32
CA PHE A 138 10.95 3.14 -25.22
C PHE A 138 10.41 4.48 -25.73
N THR A 139 9.22 4.85 -25.27
CA THR A 139 8.43 5.95 -25.80
C THR A 139 8.96 7.32 -25.37
N ARG A 140 9.98 7.80 -26.08
CA ARG A 140 10.27 9.25 -26.20
C ARG A 140 10.12 9.80 -27.62
N THR A 141 10.03 8.93 -28.63
CA THR A 141 10.33 9.32 -30.03
C THR A 141 9.26 9.03 -31.07
N LYS A 142 8.11 8.41 -30.73
CA LYS A 142 7.06 8.12 -31.72
C LYS A 142 5.71 8.77 -31.37
N SER A 143 5.16 9.46 -32.36
CA SER A 143 3.73 9.72 -32.55
C SER A 143 2.94 8.43 -32.37
N GLU A 144 1.71 8.52 -31.85
CA GLU A 144 0.77 7.41 -31.56
C GLU A 144 1.14 6.04 -32.15
N ILE A 145 1.41 5.07 -31.27
CA ILE A 145 1.67 3.69 -31.71
C ILE A 145 0.32 3.05 -32.05
N ARG A 146 -0.04 3.10 -33.34
CA ARG A 146 -1.29 2.53 -33.90
C ARG A 146 -1.14 1.09 -34.39
N ASP A 147 -0.06 0.41 -34.01
CA ASP A 147 0.18 -0.98 -34.40
C ASP A 147 -0.84 -1.91 -33.73
N LYS A 148 -1.49 -2.76 -34.53
CA LYS A 148 -2.45 -3.75 -34.04
C LYS A 148 -1.74 -4.91 -33.31
N ASN A 149 -0.46 -5.15 -33.60
CA ASN A 149 0.34 -6.23 -33.00
C ASN A 149 1.31 -5.68 -31.94
N LEU A 150 0.75 -4.98 -30.95
CA LEU A 150 1.50 -4.34 -29.88
C LEU A 150 1.17 -4.93 -28.51
N THR A 151 2.20 -5.16 -27.70
CA THR A 151 2.08 -5.34 -26.26
C THR A 151 2.47 -4.03 -25.56
N ILE A 152 1.57 -3.50 -24.73
CA ILE A 152 1.79 -2.32 -23.90
C ILE A 152 2.04 -2.82 -22.48
N LEU A 153 3.30 -2.81 -22.05
CA LEU A 153 3.72 -3.22 -20.71
C LEU A 153 3.76 -1.99 -19.79
N CYS A 154 2.91 -1.96 -18.76
CA CYS A 154 2.70 -0.75 -17.97
C CYS A 154 2.58 -0.97 -16.45
N THR A 155 2.86 0.09 -15.70
CA THR A 155 2.58 0.18 -14.25
C THR A 155 1.11 0.49 -13.96
N GLY A 156 0.68 0.30 -12.71
CA GLY A 156 -0.67 0.68 -12.26
C GLY A 156 -1.59 -0.49 -11.96
N SER A 157 -1.04 -1.66 -11.66
CA SER A 157 -1.83 -2.87 -11.42
C SER A 157 -2.58 -2.83 -10.08
N GLN A 158 -2.26 -1.87 -9.20
CA GLN A 158 -2.96 -1.62 -7.93
C GLN A 158 -3.92 -0.42 -8.00
N GLY A 159 -4.16 0.14 -9.19
CA GLY A 159 -5.09 1.26 -9.39
C GLY A 159 -4.54 2.61 -8.89
N GLU A 160 -3.22 2.75 -8.79
CA GLU A 160 -2.59 3.99 -8.34
C GLU A 160 -2.93 5.15 -9.31
N PRO A 161 -3.52 6.27 -8.85
CA PRO A 161 -4.11 7.29 -9.73
C PRO A 161 -3.18 7.85 -10.81
N LEU A 162 -1.88 7.97 -10.52
CA LEU A 162 -0.88 8.55 -11.41
C LEU A 162 -0.16 7.51 -12.28
N ALA A 163 -0.42 6.22 -12.06
CA ALA A 163 0.22 5.15 -12.81
C ALA A 163 -0.29 5.06 -14.26
N ALA A 164 0.49 4.39 -15.10
CA ALA A 164 0.24 4.36 -16.54
C ALA A 164 -1.15 3.77 -16.87
N LEU A 165 -1.49 2.61 -16.31
CA LEU A 165 -2.78 1.95 -16.58
C LEU A 165 -3.96 2.81 -16.15
N THR A 166 -3.95 3.37 -14.94
CA THR A 166 -5.06 4.19 -14.44
C THR A 166 -5.25 5.46 -15.28
N ARG A 167 -4.17 6.06 -15.78
CA ARG A 167 -4.26 7.19 -16.72
C ARG A 167 -4.76 6.79 -18.10
N ILE A 168 -4.40 5.60 -18.60
CA ILE A 168 -4.96 5.04 -19.84
C ILE A 168 -6.46 4.81 -19.67
N ALA A 169 -6.85 4.15 -18.57
CA ALA A 169 -8.23 3.94 -18.20
C ALA A 169 -8.99 5.27 -18.03
N ALA A 170 -8.34 6.33 -17.55
CA ALA A 170 -8.94 7.67 -17.42
C ALA A 170 -8.97 8.49 -18.71
N ASN A 171 -8.36 8.01 -19.80
CA ASN A 171 -8.12 8.78 -21.02
C ASN A 171 -7.33 10.08 -20.78
N THR A 172 -6.42 10.08 -19.80
CA THR A 172 -5.51 11.20 -19.48
C THR A 172 -4.04 10.88 -19.77
N HIS A 173 -3.77 9.70 -20.31
CA HIS A 173 -2.44 9.29 -20.73
C HIS A 173 -2.07 9.95 -22.07
N ARG A 174 -0.90 10.58 -22.15
CA ARG A 174 -0.53 11.47 -23.28
C ARG A 174 -0.38 10.77 -24.63
N GLN A 175 -0.03 9.47 -24.64
CA GLN A 175 0.40 8.75 -25.85
C GLN A 175 -0.44 7.50 -26.16
N ILE A 176 -1.29 7.08 -25.22
CA ILE A 176 -2.04 5.83 -25.32
C ILE A 176 -3.47 6.15 -24.93
N SER A 177 -4.38 5.89 -25.86
CA SER A 177 -5.81 5.89 -25.63
C SER A 177 -6.33 4.47 -25.83
N LEU A 178 -7.30 4.09 -25.00
CA LEU A 178 -7.94 2.79 -25.11
C LEU A 178 -8.91 2.78 -26.30
N ILE A 179 -8.88 1.71 -27.09
CA ILE A 179 -9.72 1.51 -28.27
C ILE A 179 -10.62 0.30 -27.98
N PRO A 180 -11.90 0.31 -28.40
CA PRO A 180 -12.77 -0.84 -28.26
C PRO A 180 -12.14 -2.12 -28.84
N GLY A 181 -12.18 -3.21 -28.09
CA GLY A 181 -11.54 -4.48 -28.43
C GLY A 181 -10.11 -4.66 -27.90
N ASP A 182 -9.48 -3.62 -27.33
CA ASP A 182 -8.23 -3.80 -26.59
C ASP A 182 -8.43 -4.81 -25.45
N THR A 183 -7.44 -5.67 -25.23
CA THR A 183 -7.44 -6.59 -24.09
C THR A 183 -6.46 -6.12 -23.02
N VAL A 184 -6.97 -5.93 -21.81
CA VAL A 184 -6.20 -5.47 -20.65
C VAL A 184 -6.03 -6.62 -19.67
N ILE A 185 -4.78 -6.97 -19.36
CA ILE A 185 -4.43 -8.05 -18.45
C ILE A 185 -3.84 -7.45 -17.17
N LEU A 186 -4.51 -7.70 -16.05
CA LEU A 186 -4.01 -7.38 -14.70
C LEU A 186 -3.27 -8.60 -14.14
N SER A 187 -1.98 -8.68 -14.41
CA SER A 187 -1.09 -9.75 -13.95
C SER A 187 -0.58 -9.47 -12.53
N SER A 188 -1.52 -9.26 -11.61
CA SER A 188 -1.31 -9.11 -10.16
C SER A 188 -2.63 -9.27 -9.41
N SER A 189 -2.56 -9.69 -8.14
CA SER A 189 -3.69 -9.61 -7.22
C SER A 189 -3.75 -8.24 -6.51
N PRO A 190 -4.95 -7.70 -6.21
CA PRO A 190 -5.09 -6.52 -5.38
C PRO A 190 -4.52 -6.76 -3.98
N ILE A 191 -3.64 -5.88 -3.53
CA ILE A 191 -3.15 -5.86 -2.15
C ILE A 191 -4.30 -5.38 -1.24
N PRO A 192 -4.46 -5.92 -0.03
CA PRO A 192 -5.43 -5.41 0.95
C PRO A 192 -5.37 -3.88 1.07
N GLY A 193 -6.53 -3.22 0.98
CA GLY A 193 -6.65 -1.76 0.95
C GLY A 193 -6.72 -1.15 -0.46
N ASN A 194 -6.21 -1.82 -1.50
CA ASN A 194 -6.22 -1.29 -2.88
C ASN A 194 -7.41 -1.76 -3.73
N LEU A 195 -8.25 -2.65 -3.19
CA LEU A 195 -9.34 -3.30 -3.94
C LEU A 195 -10.28 -2.28 -4.61
N GLU A 196 -10.66 -1.21 -3.91
CA GLU A 196 -11.53 -0.15 -4.46
C GLU A 196 -10.87 0.57 -5.65
N SER A 197 -9.59 0.92 -5.52
CA SER A 197 -8.83 1.60 -6.58
C SER A 197 -8.67 0.72 -7.83
N VAL A 198 -8.41 -0.57 -7.64
CA VAL A 198 -8.36 -1.55 -8.74
C VAL A 198 -9.72 -1.66 -9.41
N ASN A 199 -10.81 -1.85 -8.65
CA ASN A 199 -12.17 -1.98 -9.19
C ASN A 199 -12.62 -0.73 -9.95
N ARG A 200 -12.28 0.47 -9.45
CA ARG A 200 -12.51 1.73 -10.18
C ARG A 200 -11.80 1.75 -11.53
N THR A 201 -10.54 1.31 -11.57
CA THR A 201 -9.77 1.22 -12.82
C THR A 201 -10.41 0.22 -13.77
N ILE A 202 -10.76 -0.98 -13.30
CA ILE A 202 -11.46 -2.02 -14.08
C ILE A 202 -12.76 -1.47 -14.68
N ASN A 203 -13.59 -0.81 -13.88
CA ASN A 203 -14.83 -0.20 -14.34
C ASN A 203 -14.60 0.84 -15.46
N MET A 204 -13.55 1.65 -15.35
CA MET A 204 -13.20 2.64 -16.37
C MET A 204 -12.70 2.00 -17.68
N LEU A 205 -12.04 0.85 -17.60
CA LEU A 205 -11.61 0.05 -18.75
C LEU A 205 -12.81 -0.55 -19.47
N TYR A 206 -13.73 -1.22 -18.74
CA TYR A 206 -14.95 -1.77 -19.32
C TYR A 206 -15.85 -0.70 -19.94
N LYS A 207 -16.02 0.45 -19.29
CA LYS A 207 -16.77 1.60 -19.84
C LYS A 207 -16.22 2.10 -21.18
N ARG A 208 -14.96 1.79 -21.51
CA ARG A 208 -14.31 2.15 -22.78
C ARG A 208 -14.28 1.02 -23.80
N GLY A 209 -14.91 -0.11 -23.50
CA GLY A 209 -15.01 -1.25 -24.42
C GLY A 209 -13.76 -2.13 -24.48
N ALA A 210 -12.90 -2.10 -23.44
CA ALA A 210 -11.84 -3.09 -23.31
C ALA A 210 -12.38 -4.42 -22.78
N ASN A 211 -11.75 -5.50 -23.22
CA ASN A 211 -11.82 -6.79 -22.55
C ASN A 211 -10.84 -6.74 -21.38
N VAL A 212 -11.27 -7.11 -20.17
CA VAL A 212 -10.41 -7.09 -18.98
C VAL A 212 -10.24 -8.50 -18.44
N ILE A 213 -9.00 -8.91 -18.27
CA ILE A 213 -8.60 -10.20 -17.69
C ILE A 213 -7.93 -9.91 -16.34
N THR A 214 -8.44 -10.54 -15.29
CA THR A 214 -7.93 -10.44 -13.92
C THR A 214 -7.60 -11.83 -13.39
N GLN A 215 -6.79 -11.89 -12.34
CA GLN A 215 -6.56 -13.14 -11.63
C GLN A 215 -7.89 -13.73 -11.17
N SER A 216 -8.18 -14.93 -11.64
CA SER A 216 -9.38 -15.69 -11.25
C SER A 216 -9.10 -17.18 -11.35
N PRO A 217 -9.93 -18.06 -10.76
CA PRO A 217 -9.80 -19.51 -10.93
C PRO A 217 -9.79 -19.98 -12.39
N PHE A 218 -10.30 -19.17 -13.33
CA PHE A 218 -10.38 -19.48 -14.76
C PHE A 218 -9.33 -18.75 -15.61
N ALA A 219 -8.55 -17.85 -15.01
CA ALA A 219 -7.50 -17.08 -15.67
C ALA A 219 -6.34 -16.90 -14.69
N ASP A 220 -5.45 -17.89 -14.66
CA ASP A 220 -4.29 -17.90 -13.76
C ASP A 220 -3.12 -17.15 -14.40
N VAL A 221 -3.19 -15.82 -14.27
CA VAL A 221 -2.21 -14.84 -14.80
C VAL A 221 -1.27 -14.32 -13.71
N HIS A 222 -1.36 -14.87 -12.49
CA HIS A 222 -0.59 -14.45 -11.33
C HIS A 222 -0.45 -15.57 -10.30
N ALA A 223 0.79 -15.99 -10.08
CA ALA A 223 1.16 -16.70 -8.87
C ALA A 223 1.62 -15.73 -7.78
N SER A 224 1.29 -16.04 -6.52
CA SER A 224 1.85 -15.36 -5.35
C SER A 224 3.37 -15.53 -5.30
N GLY A 225 4.05 -14.56 -4.66
CA GLY A 225 5.46 -14.68 -4.28
C GLY A 225 5.68 -15.39 -2.94
N HIS A 226 4.61 -15.60 -2.16
CA HIS A 226 4.62 -16.18 -0.83
C HIS A 226 3.89 -17.53 -0.81
N GLY A 227 4.47 -18.53 -0.15
CA GLY A 227 3.94 -19.89 -0.08
C GLY A 227 2.70 -20.03 0.79
N GLY A 228 1.77 -20.91 0.40
CA GLY A 228 0.59 -21.29 1.17
C GLY A 228 0.91 -22.28 2.29
N GLN A 229 -0.10 -22.74 3.03
CA GLN A 229 0.08 -23.57 4.24
C GLN A 229 0.91 -24.83 3.99
N ASN A 230 0.74 -25.51 2.86
CA ASN A 230 1.48 -26.73 2.56
C ASN A 230 2.99 -26.46 2.38
N GLU A 231 3.34 -25.31 1.81
CA GLU A 231 4.72 -24.85 1.62
C GLU A 231 5.33 -24.40 2.94
N LEU A 232 4.56 -23.70 3.78
CA LEU A 232 4.96 -23.34 5.13
C LEU A 232 5.22 -24.58 6.00
N LYS A 233 4.34 -25.59 5.94
CA LYS A 233 4.52 -26.90 6.61
C LYS A 233 5.76 -27.62 6.09
N LEU A 234 6.04 -27.56 4.79
CA LEU A 234 7.25 -28.15 4.21
C LEU A 234 8.51 -27.49 4.78
N MET A 235 8.55 -26.15 4.84
CA MET A 235 9.66 -25.42 5.47
C MET A 235 9.86 -25.84 6.94
N LEU A 236 8.78 -25.91 7.71
CA LEU A 236 8.80 -26.35 9.10
C LEU A 236 9.35 -27.78 9.25
N LYS A 237 8.96 -28.70 8.36
CA LYS A 237 9.44 -30.09 8.35
C LYS A 237 10.89 -30.23 7.91
N LEU A 238 11.36 -29.39 6.99
CA LEU A 238 12.78 -29.36 6.59
C LEU A 238 13.65 -28.81 7.71
N MET A 239 13.23 -27.72 8.36
CA MET A 239 14.05 -27.03 9.37
C MET A 239 13.99 -27.67 10.75
N ARG A 240 12.88 -28.34 11.11
CA ARG A 240 12.63 -28.98 12.42
C ARG A 240 13.05 -28.09 13.61
N PRO A 241 12.58 -26.83 13.67
CA PRO A 241 13.10 -25.87 14.63
C PRO A 241 12.71 -26.20 16.07
N LYS A 242 13.61 -25.91 17.02
CA LYS A 242 13.29 -26.01 18.45
C LYS A 242 12.30 -24.94 18.90
N PHE A 243 12.51 -23.70 18.47
CA PHE A 243 11.66 -22.54 18.70
C PHE A 243 11.17 -21.94 17.38
N PHE A 244 9.95 -21.40 17.36
CA PHE A 244 9.37 -20.82 16.17
C PHE A 244 8.85 -19.41 16.44
N MET A 245 9.22 -18.48 15.56
CA MET A 245 8.77 -17.09 15.57
C MET A 245 8.20 -16.77 14.19
N PRO A 246 6.87 -16.75 13.99
CA PRO A 246 6.30 -16.29 12.72
C PRO A 246 6.67 -14.81 12.52
N ILE A 247 7.05 -14.46 11.30
CA ILE A 247 7.35 -13.08 10.89
C ILE A 247 6.59 -12.73 9.61
N HIS A 248 6.69 -11.46 9.19
CA HIS A 248 6.14 -10.96 7.92
C HIS A 248 4.64 -11.30 7.74
N GLY A 249 3.79 -10.69 8.57
CA GLY A 249 2.33 -10.85 8.48
C GLY A 249 1.57 -10.09 9.56
N GLU A 250 0.28 -9.87 9.34
CA GLU A 250 -0.65 -9.36 10.36
C GLU A 250 -0.90 -10.42 11.45
N TYR A 251 -1.38 -10.01 12.62
CA TYR A 251 -1.55 -10.90 13.77
C TYR A 251 -2.31 -12.20 13.45
N ARG A 252 -3.38 -12.13 12.64
CA ARG A 252 -4.15 -13.31 12.17
C ARG A 252 -3.27 -14.30 11.38
N MET A 253 -2.39 -13.80 10.53
CA MET A 253 -1.47 -14.60 9.72
C MET A 253 -0.44 -15.29 10.62
N LEU A 254 0.17 -14.53 11.55
CA LEU A 254 1.14 -15.04 12.52
C LEU A 254 0.52 -16.14 13.40
N LYS A 255 -0.74 -15.94 13.81
CA LYS A 255 -1.50 -16.90 14.61
C LYS A 255 -1.75 -18.20 13.87
N LEU A 256 -2.16 -18.13 12.61
CA LEU A 256 -2.38 -19.31 11.78
C LEU A 256 -1.07 -20.03 11.49
N HIS A 257 0.00 -19.32 11.15
CA HIS A 257 1.30 -19.94 10.91
C HIS A 257 1.85 -20.64 12.17
N THR A 258 1.63 -20.05 13.35
CA THR A 258 1.93 -20.70 14.64
C THR A 258 1.18 -22.01 14.81
N LYS A 259 -0.10 -22.07 14.42
CA LYS A 259 -0.88 -23.32 14.43
C LYS A 259 -0.24 -24.37 13.50
N LEU A 260 0.20 -23.99 12.29
CA LEU A 260 0.90 -24.91 11.38
C LEU A 260 2.21 -25.45 11.97
N ALA A 261 2.96 -24.61 12.70
CA ALA A 261 4.17 -25.03 13.40
C ALA A 261 3.87 -26.07 14.49
N ILE A 262 2.78 -25.87 15.24
CA ILE A 262 2.32 -26.84 16.25
C ILE A 262 1.90 -28.15 15.58
N ASP A 263 1.09 -28.08 14.53
CA ASP A 263 0.61 -29.25 13.77
C ASP A 263 1.77 -30.05 13.14
N THR A 264 2.90 -29.41 12.87
CA THR A 264 4.11 -30.04 12.32
C THR A 264 5.12 -30.49 13.38
N GLY A 265 4.86 -30.26 14.67
CA GLY A 265 5.60 -30.84 15.79
C GLY A 265 6.40 -29.86 16.64
N VAL A 266 6.32 -28.56 16.40
CA VAL A 266 6.86 -27.55 17.33
C VAL A 266 5.99 -27.52 18.58
N LYS A 267 6.58 -27.54 19.77
CA LYS A 267 5.80 -27.51 21.01
C LYS A 267 5.07 -26.16 21.15
N PRO A 268 3.81 -26.12 21.61
CA PRO A 268 3.07 -24.86 21.78
C PRO A 268 3.83 -23.82 22.61
N GLU A 269 4.47 -24.24 23.70
CA GLU A 269 5.29 -23.40 24.58
C GLU A 269 6.58 -22.85 23.94
N ASN A 270 6.96 -23.38 22.78
CA ASN A 270 8.13 -22.97 22.00
C ASN A 270 7.78 -22.07 20.81
N THR A 271 6.55 -21.57 20.73
CA THR A 271 6.09 -20.66 19.69
C THR A 271 5.89 -19.24 20.23
N PHE A 272 6.36 -18.24 19.48
CA PHE A 272 6.38 -16.84 19.95
C PHE A 272 5.83 -15.90 18.88
N ILE A 273 4.55 -15.52 19.02
CA ILE A 273 3.98 -14.40 18.28
C ILE A 273 4.38 -13.13 19.01
N MET A 274 5.04 -12.20 18.31
CA MET A 274 5.68 -11.03 18.90
C MET A 274 5.22 -9.75 18.20
N GLU A 275 5.30 -8.64 18.92
CA GLU A 275 5.08 -7.30 18.38
C GLU A 275 6.40 -6.61 18.02
N ASN A 276 6.32 -5.56 17.20
CA ASN A 276 7.47 -4.72 16.89
C ASN A 276 8.07 -4.13 18.17
N GLY A 277 9.33 -4.49 18.44
CA GLY A 277 10.08 -4.05 19.61
C GLY A 277 10.22 -5.11 20.70
N ASP A 278 9.49 -6.22 20.64
CA ASP A 278 9.71 -7.32 21.58
C ASP A 278 11.07 -7.98 21.36
N VAL A 279 11.75 -8.35 22.45
CA VAL A 279 13.06 -9.01 22.43
C VAL A 279 12.92 -10.46 22.88
N LEU A 280 13.16 -11.40 21.97
CA LEU A 280 13.19 -12.83 22.26
C LEU A 280 14.57 -13.22 22.79
N ALA A 281 14.66 -13.56 24.08
CA ALA A 281 15.87 -14.13 24.64
C ALA A 281 15.92 -15.63 24.30
N LEU A 282 17.00 -16.06 23.66
CA LEU A 282 17.23 -17.44 23.24
C LEU A 282 18.45 -18.02 23.96
N SER A 283 18.31 -19.27 24.40
CA SER A 283 19.38 -20.12 24.92
C SER A 283 19.21 -21.53 24.37
N ASN A 284 20.18 -22.42 24.61
CA ASN A 284 20.14 -23.78 24.06
C ASN A 284 18.87 -24.54 24.48
N ASP A 285 18.32 -24.27 25.67
CA ASP A 285 17.19 -24.99 26.27
C ASP A 285 15.92 -24.15 26.44
N LYS A 286 16.03 -22.83 26.58
CA LYS A 286 14.89 -21.94 26.89
C LYS A 286 14.78 -20.75 25.94
N ALA A 287 13.55 -20.32 25.71
CA ALA A 287 13.21 -19.09 25.01
C ALA A 287 12.09 -18.36 25.76
N TYR A 288 12.18 -17.03 25.86
CA TYR A 288 11.14 -16.20 26.46
C TYR A 288 11.26 -14.75 25.97
N ILE A 289 10.14 -14.03 25.97
CA ILE A 289 10.11 -12.59 25.67
C ILE A 289 10.66 -11.86 26.89
N LYS A 290 11.82 -11.21 26.75
CA LYS A 290 12.57 -10.64 27.87
C LYS A 290 12.16 -9.21 28.20
N THR A 291 12.05 -8.37 27.18
CA THR A 291 11.78 -6.94 27.32
C THR A 291 11.24 -6.39 26.00
N LYS A 292 10.73 -5.17 26.04
CA LYS A 292 10.39 -4.39 24.84
C LYS A 292 11.40 -3.26 24.67
N ILE A 293 11.93 -3.10 23.46
CA ILE A 293 12.70 -1.92 23.07
C ILE A 293 11.76 -0.86 22.49
N LYS A 294 12.15 0.40 22.63
CA LYS A 294 11.37 1.51 22.07
C LYS A 294 11.42 1.44 20.55
N THR A 295 10.25 1.26 19.96
CA THR A 295 10.01 1.36 18.52
C THR A 295 8.99 2.46 18.26
N SER A 296 9.04 3.07 17.09
CA SER A 296 8.06 4.07 16.65
C SER A 296 8.01 4.07 15.14
N ASP A 297 6.82 4.28 14.60
CA ASP A 297 6.66 4.54 13.17
C ASP A 297 7.23 5.92 12.83
N VAL A 298 7.98 5.99 11.74
CA VAL A 298 8.50 7.26 11.21
C VAL A 298 7.79 7.53 9.89
N TYR A 299 6.90 8.51 9.90
CA TYR A 299 6.20 8.93 8.70
C TYR A 299 7.09 9.81 7.83
N VAL A 300 6.99 9.64 6.52
CA VAL A 300 7.71 10.42 5.51
C VAL A 300 6.69 11.11 4.62
N ASP A 301 6.74 12.44 4.57
CA ASP A 301 5.91 13.25 3.69
C ASP A 301 6.82 14.13 2.83
N SER A 302 6.98 13.72 1.56
CA SER A 302 7.85 14.36 0.60
C SER A 302 9.33 14.39 1.04
N GLU A 303 9.87 15.55 1.40
CA GLU A 303 11.26 15.70 1.87
C GLU A 303 11.35 15.67 3.41
N SER A 304 10.22 15.79 4.12
CA SER A 304 10.17 15.82 5.58
C SER A 304 10.14 14.39 6.15
N ILE A 305 11.18 14.02 6.88
CA ILE A 305 11.29 12.74 7.60
C ILE A 305 10.95 12.98 9.07
N GLY A 306 9.90 12.34 9.58
CA GLY A 306 9.54 12.37 11.00
C GLY A 306 8.85 13.65 11.52
N GLU A 307 8.66 14.67 10.67
CA GLU A 307 7.93 15.90 11.05
C GLU A 307 6.42 15.71 11.10
N VAL A 308 5.89 14.72 10.35
CA VAL A 308 4.48 14.36 10.41
C VAL A 308 4.26 13.46 11.63
N GLY A 309 3.99 14.08 12.78
CA GLY A 309 3.58 13.37 13.97
C GLY A 309 2.14 12.85 13.88
N SER A 310 1.77 11.94 14.79
CA SER A 310 0.40 11.43 14.92
C SER A 310 -0.64 12.55 15.12
N LEU A 311 -0.25 13.68 15.71
CA LEU A 311 -1.09 14.87 15.86
C LEU A 311 -1.43 15.51 14.50
N VAL A 312 -0.45 15.66 13.61
CA VAL A 312 -0.67 16.21 12.26
C VAL A 312 -1.59 15.31 11.46
N LEU A 313 -1.47 13.98 11.61
CA LEU A 313 -2.38 13.03 10.98
C LEU A 313 -3.81 13.13 11.55
N LYS A 314 -3.94 13.33 12.87
CA LYS A 314 -5.23 13.56 13.51
C LYS A 314 -5.91 14.83 12.97
N ASP A 315 -5.18 15.94 12.89
CA ASP A 315 -5.70 17.20 12.34
C ASP A 315 -6.12 17.03 10.88
N ARG A 316 -5.30 16.35 10.04
CA ARG A 316 -5.66 16.03 8.66
C ARG A 316 -6.95 15.20 8.56
N ARG A 317 -7.15 14.24 9.48
CA ARG A 317 -8.35 13.41 9.51
C ARG A 317 -9.59 14.22 9.84
N GLU A 318 -9.56 15.00 10.93
CA GLU A 318 -10.68 15.87 11.33
C GLU A 318 -11.05 16.85 10.20
N LEU A 319 -10.05 17.47 9.56
CA LEU A 319 -10.25 18.34 8.40
C LEU A 319 -10.87 17.61 7.19
N SER A 320 -10.55 16.33 6.98
CA SER A 320 -11.05 15.56 5.84
C SER A 320 -12.50 15.07 6.04
N GLU A 321 -12.90 14.80 7.29
CA GLU A 321 -14.23 14.28 7.63
C GLU A 321 -15.25 15.43 7.81
N ASP A 322 -14.89 16.48 8.55
CA ASP A 322 -15.84 17.52 8.96
C ASP A 322 -15.52 18.93 8.44
N GLY A 323 -14.32 19.13 7.90
CA GLY A 323 -13.89 20.43 7.37
C GLY A 323 -13.45 21.41 8.47
N LEU A 324 -13.23 22.65 8.06
CA LEU A 324 -12.71 23.75 8.88
C LEU A 324 -13.68 24.93 8.88
N LEU A 325 -13.85 25.53 10.05
CA LEU A 325 -14.47 26.83 10.26
C LEU A 325 -13.49 27.77 10.98
N SER A 326 -12.92 28.72 10.26
CA SER A 326 -12.05 29.75 10.82
C SER A 326 -12.87 31.00 11.15
N VAL A 327 -12.67 31.55 12.35
CA VAL A 327 -13.37 32.74 12.83
C VAL A 327 -12.33 33.81 13.09
N ILE A 328 -12.38 34.93 12.37
CA ILE A 328 -11.44 36.03 12.50
C ILE A 328 -12.17 37.21 13.15
N LEU A 329 -11.65 37.68 14.29
CA LEU A 329 -12.16 38.85 14.97
C LEU A 329 -11.04 39.79 15.42
N THR A 330 -11.35 41.08 15.48
CA THR A 330 -10.41 42.12 15.89
C THR A 330 -10.98 42.85 17.10
N ILE A 331 -10.21 42.93 18.19
CA ILE A 331 -10.59 43.58 19.44
C ILE A 331 -9.69 44.79 19.66
N SER A 332 -10.25 45.94 19.99
CA SER A 332 -9.48 47.08 20.51
C SER A 332 -9.25 46.89 22.02
N GLN A 333 -8.00 46.93 22.45
CA GLN A 333 -7.66 46.87 23.87
C GLN A 333 -7.87 48.22 24.57
N GLU A 334 -7.79 49.33 23.83
CA GLU A 334 -8.05 50.67 24.37
C GLU A 334 -9.54 50.89 24.65
N ASN A 335 -10.39 50.53 23.69
CA ASN A 335 -11.83 50.77 23.76
C ASN A 335 -12.62 49.59 24.35
N TYR A 336 -11.99 48.43 24.53
CA TYR A 336 -12.66 47.17 24.93
C TYR A 336 -13.88 46.88 24.04
N GLU A 337 -13.70 46.95 22.72
CA GLU A 337 -14.78 46.73 21.76
C GLU A 337 -14.31 45.83 20.60
N VAL A 338 -15.26 45.10 19.99
CA VAL A 338 -15.01 44.39 18.74
C VAL A 338 -15.03 45.42 17.60
N MET A 339 -13.91 45.55 16.90
CA MET A 339 -13.69 46.61 15.91
C MET A 339 -14.44 46.38 14.59
N CYS A 340 -14.77 45.13 14.27
CA CYS A 340 -15.43 44.74 13.03
C CYS A 340 -16.23 43.45 13.21
N THR A 341 -17.26 43.26 12.38
CA THR A 341 -18.03 42.01 12.37
C THR A 341 -17.11 40.81 12.18
N PRO A 342 -17.25 39.73 12.98
CA PRO A 342 -16.44 38.53 12.84
C PRO A 342 -16.52 37.96 11.43
N ASN A 343 -15.36 37.72 10.82
CA ASN A 343 -15.28 37.13 9.49
C ASN A 343 -15.16 35.61 9.62
N ILE A 344 -16.10 34.88 9.01
CA ILE A 344 -16.19 33.43 9.11
C ILE A 344 -15.80 32.82 7.76
N ILE A 345 -14.79 31.95 7.77
CA ILE A 345 -14.28 31.27 6.59
C ILE A 345 -14.48 29.77 6.75
N SER A 346 -15.26 29.16 5.86
CA SER A 346 -15.47 27.71 5.81
C SER A 346 -14.71 27.06 4.65
N ARG A 347 -14.16 25.87 4.90
CA ARG A 347 -13.51 25.00 3.91
C ARG A 347 -13.89 23.54 4.20
N GLY A 348 -14.45 22.83 3.23
CA GLY A 348 -14.81 21.40 3.40
C GLY A 348 -16.00 21.12 4.33
N PHE A 349 -16.54 22.13 5.02
CA PHE A 349 -17.68 22.00 5.92
C PHE A 349 -19.00 22.39 5.21
N ILE A 350 -19.30 23.68 5.07
CA ILE A 350 -20.48 24.21 4.35
C ILE A 350 -20.10 25.32 3.39
N TYR A 351 -20.86 25.48 2.30
CA TYR A 351 -20.69 26.60 1.39
C TYR A 351 -21.44 27.83 1.93
N LEU A 352 -20.73 28.67 2.69
CA LEU A 352 -21.33 29.81 3.40
C LEU A 352 -22.05 30.81 2.49
N LYS A 353 -21.67 30.92 1.21
CA LYS A 353 -22.32 31.82 0.24
C LYS A 353 -23.78 31.46 -0.05
N GLU A 354 -24.21 30.25 0.27
CA GLU A 354 -25.61 29.82 0.13
C GLU A 354 -26.34 29.78 1.47
N ASN A 355 -25.68 30.18 2.57
CA ASN A 355 -26.24 30.10 3.92
C ASN A 355 -25.98 31.38 4.75
N ASP A 356 -26.51 32.50 4.24
CA ASP A 356 -26.38 33.83 4.87
C ASP A 356 -26.97 33.87 6.28
N LYS A 357 -28.07 33.15 6.53
CA LYS A 357 -28.70 33.07 7.85
C LYS A 357 -27.75 32.45 8.88
N MET A 358 -27.23 31.26 8.58
CA MET A 358 -26.30 30.57 9.48
C MET A 358 -25.04 31.39 9.74
N THR A 359 -24.56 32.12 8.73
CA THR A 359 -23.41 33.03 8.90
C THR A 359 -23.72 34.15 9.90
N LYS A 360 -24.89 34.79 9.81
CA LYS A 360 -25.31 35.84 10.74
C LYS A 360 -25.52 35.30 12.16
N ASP A 361 -26.21 34.18 12.30
CA ASP A 361 -26.44 33.54 13.61
C ASP A 361 -25.09 33.24 14.30
N MET A 362 -24.12 32.69 13.56
CA MET A 362 -22.77 32.46 14.10
C MET A 362 -22.06 33.77 14.48
N GLN A 363 -22.18 34.83 13.68
CA GLN A 363 -21.60 36.14 13.99
C GLN A 363 -22.19 36.73 15.28
N GLU A 364 -23.51 36.63 15.47
CA GLU A 364 -24.19 37.08 16.68
C GLU A 364 -23.70 36.29 17.90
N ILE A 365 -23.62 34.95 17.80
CA ILE A 365 -23.07 34.10 18.88
C ILE A 365 -21.64 34.51 19.24
N ILE A 366 -20.78 34.79 18.24
CA ILE A 366 -19.39 35.20 18.49
C ILE A 366 -19.35 36.54 19.21
N LEU A 367 -20.16 37.52 18.80
CA LEU A 367 -20.24 38.84 19.45
C LEU A 367 -20.72 38.71 20.90
N ASP A 368 -21.82 37.98 21.13
CA ASP A 368 -22.38 37.73 22.46
C ASP A 368 -21.40 37.06 23.41
N VAL A 369 -20.60 36.12 22.90
CA VAL A 369 -19.54 35.47 23.69
C VAL A 369 -18.43 36.47 23.98
N THR A 370 -17.99 37.24 22.99
CA THR A 370 -16.85 38.16 23.12
C THR A 370 -17.17 39.31 24.07
N ASP A 371 -18.36 39.89 23.98
CA ASP A 371 -18.81 41.03 24.80
C ASP A 371 -18.77 40.72 26.31
N LYS A 372 -18.98 39.46 26.71
CA LYS A 372 -18.86 39.03 28.11
C LYS A 372 -17.45 39.20 28.68
N TYR A 373 -16.43 39.20 27.82
CA TYR A 373 -15.02 39.35 28.19
C TYR A 373 -14.50 40.78 28.02
N LEU A 374 -15.26 41.65 27.36
CA LEU A 374 -14.92 43.05 27.11
C LEU A 374 -15.29 43.92 28.30
N ASN A 375 -14.45 43.88 29.35
CA ASN A 375 -14.65 44.68 30.55
C ASN A 375 -13.37 45.47 30.90
N PRO A 376 -13.43 46.82 30.92
CA PRO A 376 -12.28 47.67 31.27
C PRO A 376 -11.66 47.40 32.64
N LYS A 377 -12.40 46.76 33.55
CA LYS A 377 -11.96 46.42 34.91
C LYS A 377 -11.14 45.14 34.99
N HIS A 378 -11.08 44.34 33.91
CA HIS A 378 -10.39 43.06 33.89
C HIS A 378 -9.48 42.93 32.68
N LYS A 379 -8.37 42.20 32.85
CA LYS A 379 -7.48 41.89 31.74
C LYS A 379 -8.19 40.97 30.73
N LEU A 380 -8.04 41.28 29.45
CA LEU A 380 -8.60 40.50 28.35
C LEU A 380 -8.11 39.04 28.39
N ASN A 381 -9.03 38.09 28.59
CA ASN A 381 -8.71 36.65 28.63
C ASN A 381 -8.91 36.00 27.25
N MET A 382 -7.88 36.11 26.41
CA MET A 382 -7.89 35.61 25.03
C MET A 382 -8.16 34.10 24.93
N SER A 383 -7.58 33.30 25.82
CA SER A 383 -7.80 31.85 25.83
C SER A 383 -9.24 31.50 26.22
N GLY A 384 -9.83 32.26 27.16
CA GLY A 384 -11.24 32.14 27.54
C GLY A 384 -12.17 32.43 26.37
N ILE A 385 -11.99 33.57 25.71
CA ILE A 385 -12.77 33.97 24.54
C ILE A 385 -12.71 32.89 23.46
N LYS A 386 -11.50 32.41 23.10
CA LYS A 386 -11.33 31.35 22.10
C LYS A 386 -12.08 30.07 22.47
N ASN A 387 -11.97 29.61 23.71
CA ASN A 387 -12.62 28.38 24.17
C ASN A 387 -14.16 28.48 24.17
N ASP A 388 -14.70 29.62 24.62
CA ASP A 388 -16.14 29.84 24.67
C ASP A 388 -16.75 30.05 23.28
N ILE A 389 -16.01 30.67 22.34
CA ILE A 389 -16.39 30.73 20.93
C ILE A 389 -16.46 29.31 20.35
N ILE A 390 -15.41 28.49 20.55
CA ILE A 390 -15.38 27.11 20.05
C ILE A 390 -16.57 26.32 20.60
N LYS A 391 -16.83 26.42 21.92
CA LYS A 391 -17.91 25.68 22.58
C LYS A 391 -19.29 26.10 22.08
N SER A 392 -19.53 27.41 21.97
CA SER A 392 -20.83 27.97 21.57
C SER A 392 -21.13 27.67 20.10
N LEU A 393 -20.13 27.86 19.22
CA LEU A 393 -20.28 27.52 17.81
C LEU A 393 -20.40 26.01 17.58
N ARG A 394 -19.65 25.16 18.30
CA ARG A 394 -19.78 23.71 18.17
C ARG A 394 -21.19 23.25 18.52
N LYS A 395 -21.79 23.80 19.58
CA LYS A 395 -23.17 23.49 19.97
C LYS A 395 -24.15 23.84 18.85
N TYR A 396 -24.11 25.10 18.39
CA TYR A 396 -24.99 25.57 17.32
C TYR A 396 -24.83 24.77 16.02
N ILE A 397 -23.59 24.54 15.58
CA ILE A 397 -23.30 23.79 14.36
C ILE A 397 -23.76 22.33 14.45
N SER A 398 -23.56 21.68 15.60
CA SER A 398 -24.03 20.32 15.82
C SER A 398 -25.57 20.23 15.80
N GLU A 399 -26.27 21.23 16.34
CA GLU A 399 -27.74 21.27 16.34
C GLU A 399 -28.30 21.46 14.92
N GLU A 400 -27.71 22.38 14.14
CA GLU A 400 -28.19 22.71 12.80
C GLU A 400 -27.75 21.71 11.71
N THR A 401 -26.55 21.13 11.84
CA THR A 401 -25.93 20.35 10.75
C THR A 401 -25.57 18.91 11.12
N ARG A 402 -25.57 18.56 12.41
CA ARG A 402 -25.10 17.27 12.94
C ARG A 402 -23.66 16.92 12.56
N ARG A 403 -22.83 17.93 12.27
CA ARG A 403 -21.40 17.80 11.99
C ARG A 403 -20.59 18.59 13.02
N GLU A 404 -19.32 18.24 13.16
CA GLU A 404 -18.40 18.90 14.09
C GLU A 404 -17.12 19.36 13.37
N PRO A 405 -17.16 20.47 12.60
CA PRO A 405 -15.97 20.98 11.94
C PRO A 405 -14.91 21.39 12.95
N MET A 406 -13.65 21.38 12.52
CA MET A 406 -12.57 22.01 13.27
C MET A 406 -12.83 23.52 13.35
N ILE A 407 -13.01 24.06 14.55
CA ILE A 407 -13.27 25.50 14.75
C ILE A 407 -11.97 26.18 15.20
N MET A 408 -11.53 27.19 14.44
CA MET A 408 -10.27 27.89 14.70
C MET A 408 -10.50 29.41 14.84
N PRO A 409 -10.65 29.92 16.07
CA PRO A 409 -10.76 31.35 16.31
C PRO A 409 -9.38 32.04 16.29
N VAL A 410 -9.24 33.03 15.41
CA VAL A 410 -8.11 33.93 15.27
C VAL A 410 -8.53 35.31 15.76
N ILE A 411 -7.97 35.71 16.90
CA ILE A 411 -8.28 37.01 17.52
C ILE A 411 -7.07 37.91 17.36
N MET A 412 -7.26 39.06 16.71
CA MET A 412 -6.29 40.13 16.61
C MET A 412 -6.62 41.18 17.67
N VAL A 413 -5.60 41.71 18.35
CA VAL A 413 -5.75 42.78 19.33
C VAL A 413 -5.03 44.01 18.79
N LEU A 414 -5.73 45.14 18.78
CA LEU A 414 -5.22 46.45 18.39
C LEU A 414 -5.11 47.37 19.60
#